data_AF-A0A2P4QGA8-F1
#
_entry.id   AF-A0A2P4QGA8-F1
#
_cell.length_a   1.000
_cell.length_b   1.000
_cell.length_c   1.000
_cell.angle_alpha   90.00
_cell.angle_beta   90.00
_cell.angle_gamma   90.00
#
_symmetry.space_group_name_H-M   'P 1'
#
loop_
_entity.id
_entity.type
_entity.pdbx_description
1 polymer ?
#
loop_
_entity_poly.entity_id
_entity_poly.type
_entity_poly.pdbx_seq_one_letter_code
_entity_poly.pdbx_strand_id
1 'polypeptide(L)'
;MTQSNQLKKHRSAISNDVKRQICEWAETNKNKTHIEIAKYFNYKYPNLTIEQCTISKILLQKDKWKTVLENEKSNKIFKHKPVKFPMLDLNCNLEQI
;
A
#
# COMPACT_ATOMS: atom_id res chain seq x y z
N MET A 1 40.15 0.94 9.56
CA MET A 1 38.84 0.25 9.53
C MET A 1 37.81 1.28 9.09
N THR A 2 37.16 1.07 7.95
CA THR A 2 36.37 2.06 7.21
C THR A 2 35.04 2.37 7.92
N GLN A 3 34.86 3.64 8.33
CA GLN A 3 33.57 4.16 8.78
C GLN A 3 32.59 4.17 7.60
N SER A 4 31.52 3.37 7.67
CA SER A 4 30.43 3.43 6.72
C SER A 4 29.57 4.66 7.03
N ASN A 5 29.74 5.72 6.24
CA ASN A 5 28.84 6.87 6.23
C ASN A 5 27.47 6.43 5.70
N GLN A 6 26.61 5.97 6.59
CA GLN A 6 25.19 5.73 6.30
C GLN A 6 24.52 7.10 6.12
N LEU A 7 24.55 7.66 4.91
CA LEU A 7 23.70 8.79 4.56
C LEU A 7 22.26 8.42 4.93
N LYS A 8 21.63 9.22 5.79
CA LYS A 8 20.22 9.08 6.16
C LYS A 8 19.37 9.19 4.90
N LYS A 9 19.10 8.07 4.23
CA LYS A 9 18.19 8.02 3.09
C LYS A 9 16.83 8.49 3.57
N HIS A 10 16.36 9.61 3.01
CA HIS A 10 15.01 10.10 3.23
C HIS A 10 14.03 8.99 2.84
N ARG A 11 13.33 8.42 3.83
CA ARG A 11 12.36 7.36 3.57
C ARG A 11 11.11 7.99 2.96
N SER A 12 11.05 8.05 1.64
CA SER A 12 9.79 8.32 0.95
C SER A 12 8.83 7.15 1.21
N ALA A 13 7.65 7.46 1.75
CA ALA A 13 6.65 6.45 2.05
C ALA A 13 6.10 5.86 0.74
N ILE A 14 6.36 4.58 0.51
CA ILE A 14 5.75 3.84 -0.62
C ILE A 14 4.30 3.56 -0.25
N SER A 15 3.36 4.04 -1.08
CA SER A 15 1.92 3.78 -0.92
C SER A 15 1.62 2.27 -0.98
N ASN A 16 0.58 1.84 -0.27
CA ASN A 16 0.11 0.45 -0.30
C ASN A 16 -0.29 0.02 -1.71
N ASP A 17 -0.79 0.95 -2.52
CA ASP A 17 -1.12 0.74 -3.94
C ASP A 17 0.09 0.29 -4.76
N VAL A 18 1.23 0.95 -4.57
CA VAL A 18 2.48 0.62 -5.28
C VAL A 18 3.00 -0.75 -4.83
N LYS A 19 2.89 -1.07 -3.52
CA LYS A 19 3.27 -2.39 -2.99
C LYS A 19 2.42 -3.50 -3.60
N ARG A 20 1.11 -3.27 -3.78
CA ARG A 20 0.20 -4.19 -4.48
C ARG A 20 0.62 -4.40 -5.93
N GLN A 21 0.84 -3.33 -6.68
CA GLN A 21 1.30 -3.43 -8.07
C GLN A 21 2.60 -4.23 -8.19
N ILE A 22 3.53 -4.07 -7.24
CA ILE A 22 4.77 -4.85 -7.19
C ILE A 22 4.47 -6.34 -7.02
N CYS A 23 3.57 -6.71 -6.11
CA CYS A 23 3.16 -8.10 -5.89
C CYS A 23 2.51 -8.72 -7.15
N GLU A 24 1.56 -8.02 -7.78
CA GLU A 24 0.88 -8.50 -9.00
C GLU A 24 1.85 -8.65 -10.18
N TRP A 25 2.76 -7.69 -10.34
CA TRP A 25 3.74 -7.71 -11.41
C TRP A 25 4.74 -8.85 -11.23
N ALA A 26 5.18 -9.11 -10.00
CA ALA A 26 6.08 -10.21 -9.68
C ALA A 26 5.43 -11.59 -9.91
N GLU A 27 4.12 -11.73 -9.67
CA GLU A 27 3.40 -12.97 -9.94
C GLU A 27 3.25 -13.27 -11.44
N THR A 28 3.07 -12.21 -12.24
CA THR A 28 3.01 -12.31 -13.71
C THR A 28 4.39 -12.52 -14.32
N ASN A 29 5.45 -12.01 -13.69
CA ASN A 29 6.83 -12.02 -14.20
C ASN A 29 7.77 -12.82 -13.26
N LYS A 30 7.48 -14.11 -13.04
CA LYS A 30 8.22 -14.98 -12.11
C LYS A 30 9.71 -15.17 -12.45
N ASN A 31 10.08 -14.89 -13.70
CA ASN A 31 11.43 -14.98 -14.23
C ASN A 31 12.28 -13.72 -13.99
N LYS A 32 11.68 -12.65 -13.44
CA LYS A 32 12.37 -11.38 -13.20
C LYS A 32 13.01 -11.33 -11.83
N THR A 33 14.24 -10.84 -11.80
CA THR A 33 14.99 -10.66 -10.56
C THR A 33 14.44 -9.47 -9.76
N HIS A 34 14.65 -9.45 -8.44
CA HIS A 34 14.24 -8.33 -7.59
C HIS A 34 14.91 -7.00 -8.00
N ILE A 35 16.10 -7.06 -8.62
CA ILE A 35 16.80 -5.88 -9.15
C ILE A 35 16.05 -5.31 -10.36
N GLU A 36 15.63 -6.17 -11.28
CA GLU A 36 14.85 -5.74 -12.46
C GLU A 36 13.49 -5.16 -12.05
N ILE A 37 12.81 -5.79 -11.09
CA ILE A 37 11.55 -5.28 -10.53
C ILE A 37 11.77 -3.87 -9.96
N ALA A 38 12.81 -3.68 -9.14
CA ALA A 38 13.14 -2.38 -8.58
C ALA A 38 13.41 -1.32 -9.66
N LYS A 39 14.21 -1.67 -10.68
CA LYS A 39 14.50 -0.77 -11.82
C LYS A 39 13.23 -0.37 -12.57
N TYR A 40 12.34 -1.32 -12.85
CA TYR A 40 11.09 -1.05 -13.53
C TYR A 40 10.20 -0.07 -12.75
N PHE A 41 10.04 -0.28 -11.44
CA PHE A 41 9.22 0.60 -10.63
C PHE A 41 9.86 1.97 -10.35
N ASN A 42 11.19 2.07 -10.28
CA ASN A 42 11.88 3.37 -10.23
C ASN A 42 11.73 4.16 -11.53
N TYR A 43 11.72 3.48 -12.67
CA TYR A 43 11.44 4.10 -13.96
C TYR A 43 9.98 4.58 -14.05
N LYS A 44 9.04 3.74 -13.61
CA LYS A 44 7.60 4.06 -13.59
C LYS A 44 7.24 5.19 -12.61
N TYR A 45 7.94 5.25 -11.48
CA TYR A 45 7.73 6.24 -10.43
C TYR A 45 9.05 6.96 -10.12
N PRO A 46 9.41 7.99 -10.91
CA PRO A 46 10.72 8.66 -10.77
C PRO A 46 10.92 9.34 -9.42
N ASN A 47 9.84 9.66 -8.71
CA ASN A 47 9.86 10.25 -7.37
C ASN A 47 10.08 9.21 -6.26
N LEU A 48 10.10 7.92 -6.59
CA LEU A 48 10.34 6.83 -5.65
C LEU A 48 11.73 6.25 -5.88
N THR A 49 12.41 5.93 -4.77
CA THR A 49 13.66 5.19 -4.79
C THR A 49 13.45 3.87 -4.09
N ILE A 50 13.10 2.87 -4.87
CA ILE A 50 12.82 1.50 -4.44
C ILE A 50 14.09 0.68 -4.60
N GLU A 51 14.59 0.17 -3.48
CA GLU A 51 15.73 -0.73 -3.44
C GLU A 51 15.30 -2.19 -3.58
N GLN A 52 16.22 -3.04 -4.04
CA GLN A 52 16.01 -4.49 -4.11
C GLN A 52 15.54 -5.08 -2.77
N CYS A 53 16.14 -4.64 -1.65
CA CYS A 53 15.77 -5.09 -0.31
C CYS A 53 14.30 -4.74 0.03
N THR A 54 13.80 -3.62 -0.49
CA THR A 54 12.41 -3.20 -0.32
C THR A 54 11.47 -4.10 -1.12
N ILE A 55 11.84 -4.48 -2.34
CA ILE A 55 11.10 -5.48 -3.13
C ILE A 55 11.01 -6.80 -2.37
N SER A 56 12.12 -7.33 -1.85
CA SER A 56 12.11 -8.55 -1.04
C SER A 56 11.14 -8.46 0.14
N LYS A 57 11.14 -7.34 0.88
CA LYS A 57 10.24 -7.12 2.03
C LYS A 57 8.77 -7.04 1.62
N ILE A 58 8.48 -6.40 0.49
CA ILE A 58 7.11 -6.29 -0.04
C ILE A 58 6.60 -7.68 -0.44
N LEU A 59 7.40 -8.44 -1.18
CA LEU A 59 7.02 -9.78 -1.64
C LEU A 59 6.90 -10.79 -0.49
N LEU A 60 7.72 -10.65 0.56
CA LEU A 60 7.59 -11.46 1.78
C LEU A 60 6.24 -11.23 2.48
N GLN A 61 5.71 -10.00 2.41
CA GLN A 61 4.41 -9.64 2.98
C GLN A 61 3.29 -9.60 1.94
N LYS A 62 3.39 -10.37 0.84
CA LYS A 62 2.41 -10.32 -0.26
C LYS A 62 0.96 -10.52 0.18
N ASP A 63 0.70 -11.41 1.13
CA ASP A 63 -0.66 -11.74 1.58
C ASP A 63 -1.32 -10.54 2.29
N LYS A 64 -0.52 -9.75 3.01
CA LYS A 64 -0.96 -8.48 3.61
C LYS A 64 -1.34 -7.46 2.54
N TRP A 65 -0.60 -7.38 1.44
CA TRP A 65 -0.90 -6.40 0.39
C TRP A 65 -2.07 -6.81 -0.51
N LYS A 66 -2.33 -8.12 -0.64
CA LYS A 66 -3.52 -8.64 -1.33
C LYS A 66 -4.81 -8.36 -0.57
N THR A 67 -4.81 -8.54 0.75
CA THR A 67 -5.99 -8.32 1.61
C THR A 67 -6.43 -6.85 1.74
N VAL A 68 -5.54 -5.88 1.46
CA VAL A 68 -5.93 -4.45 1.38
C VAL A 68 -6.98 -4.22 0.29
N LEU A 69 -6.94 -4.96 -0.82
CA LEU A 69 -7.92 -4.86 -1.90
C LEU A 69 -9.33 -5.30 -1.47
N GLU A 70 -9.42 -6.35 -0.65
CA GLU A 70 -10.70 -6.86 -0.14
C GLU A 70 -11.36 -5.84 0.78
N ASN A 71 -10.57 -5.17 1.63
CA ASN A 71 -11.05 -4.14 2.55
C ASN A 71 -11.43 -2.83 1.85
N GLU A 72 -10.70 -2.38 0.82
CA GLU A 72 -11.07 -1.18 0.04
C GLU A 72 -12.33 -1.42 -0.82
N LYS A 73 -12.49 -2.62 -1.37
CA LYS A 73 -13.71 -3.00 -2.11
C LYS A 73 -14.89 -3.22 -1.17
N SER A 74 -14.65 -3.73 0.04
CA SER A 74 -15.63 -3.73 1.10
C SER A 74 -15.62 -2.38 1.80
N ASN A 75 -16.20 -1.35 1.18
CA ASN A 75 -16.64 -0.11 1.86
C ASN A 75 -17.77 -0.39 2.90
N LYS A 76 -17.71 -1.52 3.61
CA LYS A 76 -18.40 -1.73 4.86
C LYS A 76 -17.57 -0.98 5.89
N ILE A 77 -17.94 0.28 6.11
CA ILE A 77 -17.54 1.03 7.30
C ILE A 77 -17.95 0.16 8.49
N PHE A 78 -17.04 -0.67 8.99
CA PHE A 78 -17.25 -1.45 10.18
C PHE A 78 -17.21 -0.46 11.34
N LYS A 79 -18.37 0.12 11.65
CA LYS A 79 -18.55 0.95 12.83
C LYS A 79 -18.31 0.05 14.03
N HIS A 80 -17.10 0.10 14.59
CA HIS A 80 -16.68 -0.69 15.76
C HIS A 80 -17.54 -0.40 17.02
N LYS A 81 -18.40 0.63 16.98
CA LYS A 81 -19.35 0.92 18.03
C LYS A 81 -20.74 1.14 17.41
N PRO A 82 -21.81 0.50 17.93
CA PRO A 82 -23.16 0.91 17.60
C PRO A 82 -23.35 2.38 18.01
N VAL A 83 -23.99 3.17 17.16
CA VAL A 83 -24.37 4.54 17.48
C VAL A 83 -25.28 4.47 18.70
N LYS A 84 -24.94 5.21 19.76
CA LYS A 84 -25.62 5.12 21.06
C LYS A 84 -27.09 5.56 20.98
N PHE A 85 -27.46 6.33 19.94
CA PHE A 85 -28.81 6.84 19.66
C PHE A 85 -29.08 6.95 18.15
N PRO A 86 -29.44 5.87 17.44
CA PRO A 86 -29.64 5.91 15.98
C PRO A 86 -30.87 6.72 15.53
N MET A 87 -31.80 7.02 16.43
CA MET A 87 -33.06 7.69 16.09
C MET A 87 -32.93 9.21 15.88
N LEU A 88 -31.84 9.83 16.37
CA LEU A 88 -31.61 11.28 16.22
C LEU A 88 -31.02 11.64 14.84
N ASP A 89 -30.38 10.70 14.16
CA ASP A 89 -29.75 10.93 12.84
C ASP A 89 -30.76 10.90 11.68
N LEU A 90 -32.00 10.44 11.90
CA LEU A 90 -33.01 10.35 10.83
C LEU A 90 -33.66 11.71 10.49
N ASN A 91 -33.57 12.70 11.38
CA ASN A 91 -34.26 13.98 11.22
C ASN A 91 -33.47 15.09 10.50
N CYS A 92 -32.19 14.90 10.19
CA CYS A 92 -31.40 15.93 9.50
C CYS A 92 -31.38 15.80 7.97
N ASN A 93 -32.09 14.82 7.38
CA ASN A 93 -32.06 14.56 5.93
C ASN A 93 -33.43 14.65 5.23
N LEU A 94 -34.42 15.29 5.87
CA LEU A 94 -35.78 15.35 5.33
C LEU A 94 -36.42 16.75 5.49
N GLU A 95 -35.68 17.80 5.14
CA GLU A 95 -36.25 19.13 4.84
C GLU A 95 -35.51 19.78 3.66
N GLN A 96 -35.67 19.20 2.46
CA GLN A 96 -35.50 19.89 1.18
C GLN A 96 -36.44 19.26 0.14
N ILE A 97 -37.72 19.65 0.16
CA ILE A 97 -38.56 19.92 -1.03
C ILE A 97 -39.50 21.06 -0.65
#